data_AF-A0A2E3IWH1-F1
#
_entry.id   AF-A0A2E3IWH1-F1
#
_cell.length_a   1.000
_cell.length_b   1.000
_cell.length_c   1.000
_cell.angle_alpha   90.00
_cell.angle_beta   90.00
_cell.angle_gamma   90.00
#
_symmetry.space_group_name_H-M   'P 1'
#
loop_
_entity.id
_entity.type
_entity.pdbx_description
1 polymer ?
#
loop_
_entity_poly.entity_id
_entity_poly.type
_entity_poly.pdbx_seq_one_letter_code
_entity_poly.pdbx_strand_id
1 'polypeptide(L)'
;MNRLDPVSGMLMSRSENGSSPEILRTITWGILIMALVLALLMGNHLAHNFTDRAVRFLSEASLTVLLVDFWALGIRLFRKTGRTPLRIPTRTPLILIFLHLALCYWSRHLISFEVLYRLEPMEELAGVYLVRWGIVLLLVVLSCISVATSIFQTRLVGRVLISETTAVPEISQVRDLGSEPDMPAGPEHVYEAQVILNNLGYAIGGIDGKVSESTGKALGEFQESCGLDPSGELTILTMIELRNRWAGEASPPPGQSAKALIGHVVRRLTNRVAALWEKWRDS
;
A
#
# COMPACT_ATOMS: atom_id res chain seq x y z
N MET A 1 -15.70 39.87 -20.31
CA MET A 1 -16.13 38.99 -19.21
C MET A 1 -15.71 37.58 -19.57
N ASN A 2 -14.65 37.07 -18.93
CA ASN A 2 -14.10 35.75 -19.21
C ASN A 2 -15.15 34.69 -18.90
N ARG A 3 -15.55 33.95 -19.95
CA ARG A 3 -16.38 32.77 -19.85
C ARG A 3 -15.55 31.72 -19.12
N LEU A 4 -15.80 31.52 -17.83
CA LEU A 4 -15.21 30.41 -17.09
C LEU A 4 -15.54 29.14 -17.86
N ASP A 5 -14.50 28.43 -18.23
CA ASP A 5 -14.54 27.12 -18.82
C ASP A 5 -15.37 26.18 -17.90
N PRO A 6 -16.28 25.38 -18.47
CA PRO A 6 -17.07 24.43 -17.69
C PRO A 6 -16.19 23.40 -16.95
N VAL A 7 -14.95 23.20 -17.42
CA VAL A 7 -13.93 22.36 -16.81
C VAL A 7 -13.46 22.92 -15.47
N SER A 8 -13.14 24.22 -15.38
CA SER A 8 -12.81 24.86 -14.10
C SER A 8 -13.96 24.75 -13.10
N GLY A 9 -15.22 24.90 -13.53
CA GLY A 9 -16.37 24.73 -12.64
C GLY A 9 -16.52 23.30 -12.11
N MET A 10 -16.21 22.29 -12.92
CA MET A 10 -16.27 20.87 -12.56
C MET A 10 -15.09 20.44 -11.66
N LEU A 11 -13.89 20.99 -11.90
CA LEU A 11 -12.73 20.78 -11.03
C LEU A 11 -12.91 21.49 -9.66
N MET A 12 -13.57 22.65 -9.63
CA MET A 12 -13.87 23.38 -8.39
C MET A 12 -14.97 22.69 -7.57
N SER A 13 -16.02 22.12 -8.20
CA SER A 13 -17.04 21.35 -7.46
C SER A 13 -16.52 20.01 -6.95
N ARG A 14 -15.55 19.40 -7.64
CA ARG A 14 -14.80 18.23 -7.15
C ARG A 14 -13.92 18.55 -5.93
N SER A 15 -13.52 19.81 -5.76
CA SER A 15 -12.71 20.29 -4.64
C SER A 15 -13.51 20.58 -3.37
N GLU A 16 -14.82 20.86 -3.45
CA GLU A 16 -15.62 21.24 -2.27
C GLU A 16 -16.10 20.04 -1.44
N ASN A 17 -16.13 18.84 -2.03
CA ASN A 17 -16.51 17.63 -1.33
C ASN A 17 -15.33 16.65 -1.35
N GLY A 18 -14.31 16.96 -0.53
CA GLY A 18 -13.10 16.15 -0.41
C GLY A 18 -13.48 14.67 -0.25
N SER A 19 -13.18 13.87 -1.27
CA SER A 19 -13.63 12.49 -1.32
C SER A 19 -13.15 11.78 -0.04
N SER A 20 -14.04 11.14 0.70
CA SER A 20 -13.70 10.50 1.99
C SER A 20 -12.42 9.63 1.95
N PRO A 21 -12.03 8.96 0.84
CA PRO A 21 -10.76 8.25 0.76
C PRO A 21 -9.50 9.14 0.60
N GLU A 22 -9.57 10.33 0.00
CA GLU A 22 -8.45 11.30 -0.05
C GLU A 22 -8.09 11.83 1.34
N ILE A 23 -9.10 12.23 2.11
CA ILE A 23 -8.93 12.66 3.50
C ILE A 23 -8.30 11.51 4.30
N LEU A 24 -8.79 10.28 4.13
CA LEU A 24 -8.28 9.10 4.82
C LEU A 24 -6.82 8.79 4.43
N ARG A 25 -6.43 9.03 3.18
CA ARG A 25 -5.04 8.90 2.72
C ARG A 25 -4.14 9.90 3.44
N THR A 26 -4.57 11.15 3.57
CA THR A 26 -3.85 12.19 4.32
C THR A 26 -3.74 11.82 5.80
N ILE A 27 -4.83 11.35 6.41
CA ILE A 27 -4.82 10.90 7.80
C ILE A 27 -3.86 9.73 8.00
N THR A 28 -3.77 8.80 7.04
CA THR A 28 -2.87 7.64 7.13
C THR A 28 -1.40 8.06 7.24
N TRP A 29 -0.96 9.04 6.45
CA TRP A 29 0.36 9.64 6.61
C TRP A 29 0.50 10.45 7.92
N GLY A 30 -0.56 11.16 8.32
CA GLY A 30 -0.61 11.86 9.60
C GLY A 30 -0.38 10.95 10.80
N ILE A 31 -0.92 9.73 10.79
CA ILE A 31 -0.76 8.75 11.88
C ILE A 31 0.67 8.24 11.98
N LEU A 32 1.34 8.00 10.85
CA LEU A 32 2.77 7.66 10.86
C LEU A 32 3.60 8.79 11.46
N ILE A 33 3.35 10.05 11.05
CA ILE A 33 4.04 11.22 11.62
C ILE A 33 3.78 11.32 13.12
N MET A 34 2.52 11.19 13.53
CA MET A 34 2.12 11.23 14.93
C MET A 34 2.81 10.12 15.75
N ALA A 35 2.94 8.91 15.21
CA ALA A 35 3.65 7.80 15.85
C ALA A 35 5.14 8.13 16.06
N LEU A 36 5.81 8.72 15.07
CA LEU A 36 7.22 9.11 15.19
C LEU A 36 7.42 10.27 16.19
N VAL A 37 6.51 11.24 16.18
CA VAL A 37 6.51 12.33 17.17
C VAL A 37 6.30 11.79 18.58
N LEU A 38 5.36 10.85 18.75
CA LEU A 38 5.12 10.21 20.05
C LEU A 38 6.36 9.46 20.56
N ALA A 39 7.07 8.74 19.68
CA ALA A 39 8.32 8.08 20.05
C ALA A 39 9.37 9.10 20.52
N LEU A 40 9.48 10.24 19.83
CA LEU A 40 10.41 11.32 20.19
C LEU A 40 10.07 11.92 21.56
N LEU A 41 8.79 12.19 21.80
CA LEU A 41 8.31 12.71 23.09
C LEU A 41 8.55 11.71 24.22
N MET A 42 8.24 10.43 24.02
CA MET A 42 8.50 9.38 25.01
C MET A 42 9.99 9.24 25.29
N GLY A 43 10.84 9.23 24.27
CA GLY A 43 12.30 9.18 24.42
C GLY A 43 12.85 10.36 25.25
N ASN A 44 12.33 11.57 25.02
CA ASN A 44 12.77 12.76 25.74
C ASN A 44 12.27 12.81 27.19
N HIS A 45 11.08 12.26 27.47
CA HIS A 45 10.49 12.27 28.81
C HIS A 45 11.02 11.15 29.72
N LEU A 46 11.41 10.01 29.15
CA LEU A 46 11.79 8.81 29.92
C LEU A 46 13.28 8.74 30.27
N ALA A 47 14.11 9.68 29.79
CA ALA A 47 15.55 9.64 29.97
C ALA A 47 16.16 10.98 30.40
N HIS A 48 17.07 10.93 31.37
CA HIS A 48 17.70 12.14 31.90
C HIS A 48 18.85 12.64 31.03
N ASN A 49 19.71 11.73 30.56
CA ASN A 49 20.90 12.06 29.76
C ASN A 49 20.61 11.99 28.24
N PHE A 50 21.34 12.79 27.45
CA PHE A 50 21.14 12.87 26.00
C PHE A 50 21.27 11.52 25.29
N THR A 51 22.29 10.73 25.63
CA THR A 51 22.51 9.41 25.04
C THR A 51 21.34 8.46 25.34
N ASP A 52 20.83 8.47 26.57
CA ASP A 52 19.67 7.65 26.95
C ASP A 52 18.40 8.11 26.23
N ARG A 53 18.21 9.40 25.99
CA ARG A 53 17.05 9.92 25.23
C ARG A 53 17.05 9.41 23.80
N ALA A 54 18.22 9.41 23.14
CA ALA A 54 18.36 8.89 21.78
C ALA A 54 18.10 7.37 21.73
N VAL A 55 18.68 6.62 22.68
CA VAL A 55 18.48 5.16 22.78
C VAL A 55 17.02 4.80 23.08
N ARG A 56 16.35 5.56 23.97
CA ARG A 56 14.93 5.38 24.26
C ARG A 56 14.05 5.72 23.08
N PHE A 57 14.32 6.81 22.37
CA PHE A 57 13.62 7.14 21.13
C PHE A 57 13.66 5.98 20.11
N LEU A 58 14.85 5.44 19.83
CA LEU A 58 15.02 4.34 18.88
C LEU A 58 14.21 3.10 19.27
N SER A 59 14.16 2.81 20.58
CA SER A 59 13.36 1.70 21.11
C SER A 59 11.86 1.93 20.99
N GLU A 60 11.39 3.13 21.37
CA GLU A 60 9.95 3.46 21.40
C GLU A 60 9.35 3.57 19.99
N ALA A 61 10.17 3.83 18.96
CA ALA A 61 9.71 3.82 17.57
C ALA A 61 9.00 2.50 17.18
N SER A 62 9.46 1.36 17.70
CA SER A 62 8.83 0.05 17.42
C SER A 62 7.46 -0.09 18.09
N LEU A 63 7.25 0.57 19.23
CA LEU A 63 5.97 0.56 19.94
C LEU A 63 4.97 1.50 19.28
N THR A 64 5.38 2.73 18.98
CA THR A 64 4.44 3.75 18.49
C THR A 64 4.00 3.48 17.06
N VAL A 65 4.83 2.83 16.25
CA VAL A 65 4.46 2.39 14.89
C VAL A 65 3.27 1.42 14.87
N LEU A 66 2.97 0.71 15.97
CA LEU A 66 1.76 -0.13 16.08
C LEU A 66 0.46 0.67 15.86
N LEU A 67 0.47 1.99 16.09
CA LEU A 67 -0.69 2.83 15.76
C LEU A 67 -1.03 2.75 14.26
N VAL A 68 -0.02 2.63 13.38
CA VAL A 68 -0.21 2.49 11.93
C VAL A 68 -0.86 1.15 11.61
N ASP A 69 -0.48 0.08 12.33
CA ASP A 69 -1.09 -1.24 12.15
C ASP A 69 -2.56 -1.26 12.58
N PHE A 70 -2.85 -0.73 13.76
CA PHE A 70 -4.22 -0.64 14.26
C PHE A 70 -5.08 0.26 13.37
N TRP A 71 -4.51 1.36 12.87
CA TRP A 71 -5.18 2.22 11.91
C TRP A 71 -5.52 1.48 10.61
N ALA A 72 -4.55 0.77 10.02
CA ALA A 72 -4.77 -0.01 8.80
C ALA A 72 -5.84 -1.11 8.99
N LEU A 73 -5.85 -1.77 10.15
CA LEU A 73 -6.89 -2.73 10.51
C LEU A 73 -8.25 -2.05 10.71
N GLY A 74 -8.26 -0.87 11.33
CA GLY A 74 -9.44 -0.03 11.53
C GLY A 74 -10.09 0.37 10.20
N ILE A 75 -9.32 0.91 9.25
CA ILE A 75 -9.83 1.27 7.92
C ILE A 75 -10.55 0.07 7.30
N ARG A 76 -9.96 -1.12 7.38
CA ARG A 76 -10.58 -2.34 6.85
C ARG A 76 -11.87 -2.72 7.59
N LEU A 77 -11.90 -2.66 8.92
CA LEU A 77 -13.08 -3.03 9.71
C LEU A 77 -14.26 -2.12 9.42
N PHE A 78 -14.01 -0.82 9.27
CA PHE A 78 -15.03 0.19 9.01
C PHE A 78 -15.38 0.31 7.52
N ARG A 79 -14.51 -0.13 6.59
CA ARG A 79 -14.79 -0.17 5.14
C ARG A 79 -14.90 -1.60 4.62
N LYS A 80 -16.10 -2.19 4.75
CA LYS A 80 -16.42 -3.51 4.19
C LYS A 80 -16.80 -3.49 2.69
N THR A 81 -16.95 -2.31 2.08
CA THR A 81 -17.59 -2.16 0.76
C THR A 81 -16.84 -1.15 -0.12
N GLY A 82 -15.70 -1.54 -0.68
CA GLY A 82 -15.00 -0.78 -1.73
C GLY A 82 -15.49 -1.19 -3.12
N ARG A 83 -15.60 -0.24 -4.05
CA ARG A 83 -15.96 -0.48 -5.47
C ARG A 83 -14.81 -1.07 -6.32
N THR A 84 -13.64 -1.33 -5.72
CA THR A 84 -12.42 -1.76 -6.43
C THR A 84 -11.94 -3.17 -6.06
N PRO A 85 -11.14 -3.80 -6.96
CA PRO A 85 -10.46 -5.07 -6.70
C PRO A 85 -9.47 -5.03 -5.53
N LEU A 86 -8.84 -3.87 -5.34
CA LEU A 86 -7.81 -3.68 -4.35
C LEU A 86 -8.43 -3.61 -2.96
N ARG A 87 -8.17 -4.63 -2.14
CA ARG A 87 -8.56 -4.65 -0.73
C ARG A 87 -7.31 -4.55 0.14
N ILE A 88 -7.42 -3.84 1.25
CA ILE A 88 -6.37 -3.86 2.28
C ILE A 88 -6.22 -5.31 2.75
N PRO A 89 -5.08 -5.98 2.50
CA PRO A 89 -4.86 -7.36 2.88
C PRO A 89 -4.87 -7.45 4.40
N THR A 90 -5.62 -8.42 4.89
CA THR A 90 -5.93 -8.62 6.31
C THR A 90 -4.75 -9.14 7.10
N ARG A 91 -3.94 -9.95 6.41
CA ARG A 91 -2.80 -10.67 6.95
C ARG A 91 -1.63 -9.73 7.17
N THR A 92 -1.42 -8.78 6.27
CA THR A 92 -0.29 -7.83 6.35
C THR A 92 -0.25 -7.03 7.65
N PRO A 93 -1.30 -6.29 8.09
CA PRO A 93 -1.26 -5.59 9.37
C PRO A 93 -1.13 -6.54 10.56
N LEU A 94 -1.74 -7.74 10.51
CA LEU A 94 -1.59 -8.72 11.59
C LEU A 94 -0.14 -9.21 11.72
N ILE A 95 0.49 -9.58 10.60
CA ILE A 95 1.89 -10.00 10.57
C ILE A 95 2.80 -8.88 11.09
N LEU A 96 2.54 -7.64 10.66
CA LEU A 96 3.31 -6.48 11.09
C LEU A 96 3.11 -6.17 12.58
N ILE A 97 1.92 -6.34 13.15
CA ILE A 97 1.70 -6.24 14.61
C ILE A 97 2.61 -7.20 15.36
N PHE A 98 2.64 -8.47 14.97
CA PHE A 98 3.52 -9.46 15.63
C PHE A 98 5.00 -9.10 15.46
N LEU A 99 5.40 -8.64 14.28
CA LEU A 99 6.76 -8.19 14.02
C LEU A 99 7.14 -6.99 14.91
N HIS A 100 6.31 -5.95 14.97
CA HIS A 100 6.58 -4.75 15.76
C HIS A 100 6.56 -5.04 17.27
N LEU A 101 5.69 -5.94 17.74
CA LEU A 101 5.73 -6.42 19.13
C LEU A 101 7.03 -7.15 19.45
N ALA A 102 7.52 -8.01 18.54
CA ALA A 102 8.80 -8.70 18.72
C ALA A 102 9.99 -7.71 18.70
N LEU A 103 9.98 -6.73 17.79
CA LEU A 103 10.98 -5.67 17.72
C LEU A 103 10.97 -4.80 18.97
N CYS A 104 9.79 -4.45 19.49
CA CYS A 104 9.60 -3.70 20.73
C CYS A 104 10.10 -4.48 21.96
N TYR A 105 9.81 -5.79 22.01
CA TYR A 105 10.33 -6.65 23.07
C TYR A 105 11.86 -6.69 23.04
N TRP A 106 12.47 -6.86 21.87
CA TRP A 106 13.91 -6.88 21.73
C TRP A 106 14.59 -5.54 21.96
N SER A 107 14.02 -4.44 21.49
CA SER A 107 14.54 -3.12 21.80
C SER A 107 14.53 -2.86 23.31
N ARG A 108 13.45 -3.24 24.01
CA ARG A 108 13.37 -3.13 25.49
C ARG A 108 14.39 -3.98 26.23
N HIS A 109 14.70 -5.17 25.73
CA HIS A 109 15.76 -6.00 26.30
C HIS A 109 17.15 -5.36 26.11
N LEU A 110 17.44 -4.85 24.91
CA LEU A 110 18.75 -4.26 24.57
C LEU A 110 19.07 -2.98 25.36
N ILE A 111 18.06 -2.19 25.70
CA ILE A 111 18.21 -0.96 26.51
C ILE A 111 18.14 -1.21 28.02
N SER A 112 18.05 -2.47 28.45
CA SER A 112 18.21 -2.80 29.86
C SER A 112 19.63 -2.43 30.31
N PHE A 113 19.75 -1.98 31.57
CA PHE A 113 21.01 -1.43 32.08
C PHE A 113 22.17 -2.42 31.93
N GLU A 114 21.94 -3.69 32.27
CA GLU A 114 22.93 -4.78 32.21
C GLU A 114 23.39 -5.09 30.78
N VAL A 115 22.53 -4.88 29.79
CA VAL A 115 22.87 -5.17 28.38
C VAL A 115 23.53 -3.97 27.72
N LEU A 116 23.01 -2.76 27.95
CA LEU A 116 23.47 -1.54 27.29
C LEU A 116 24.80 -1.04 27.85
N TYR A 117 24.97 -1.12 29.17
CA TYR A 117 26.12 -0.58 29.86
C TYR A 117 27.13 -1.66 30.21
N ARG A 118 28.41 -1.35 30.03
CA ARG A 118 29.52 -2.15 30.54
C ARG A 118 30.25 -1.34 31.61
N LEU A 119 30.53 -1.98 32.74
CA LEU A 119 31.38 -1.40 33.77
C LEU A 119 32.85 -1.53 33.35
N GLU A 120 33.55 -0.40 33.25
CA GLU A 120 34.99 -0.35 33.03
C GLU A 120 35.67 0.11 34.33
N PRO A 121 36.58 -0.69 34.90
CA PRO A 121 37.26 -0.33 36.14
C PRO A 121 38.25 0.82 35.90
N MET A 122 38.26 1.82 36.78
CA MET A 122 39.32 2.84 36.83
C MET A 122 40.27 2.54 37.99
N GLU A 123 41.54 2.90 37.81
CA GLU A 123 42.68 2.48 38.65
C GLU A 123 42.52 2.84 40.13
N GLU A 124 41.80 3.91 40.50
CA GLU A 124 41.95 4.45 41.85
C GLU A 124 40.72 4.60 42.75
N LEU A 125 39.43 4.52 42.33
CA LEU A 125 38.34 4.34 43.35
C LEU A 125 36.89 4.10 42.82
N ALA A 126 36.60 4.11 41.52
CA ALA A 126 35.24 3.83 41.02
C ALA A 126 35.24 3.38 39.55
N GLY A 127 34.41 2.41 39.18
CA GLY A 127 34.19 2.06 37.77
C GLY A 127 33.22 3.03 37.08
N VAL A 128 33.40 3.25 35.78
CA VAL A 128 32.50 4.06 34.95
C VAL A 128 31.65 3.14 34.06
N TYR A 129 30.37 3.44 33.93
CA TYR A 129 29.48 2.75 33.01
C TYR A 129 29.59 3.36 31.61
N LEU A 130 30.10 2.59 30.65
CA LEU A 130 30.18 2.99 29.26
C LEU A 130 29.11 2.30 28.43
N VAL A 131 28.57 3.03 27.45
CA VAL A 131 27.59 2.50 26.50
C VAL A 131 28.28 1.55 25.54
N ARG A 132 27.68 0.38 25.32
CA ARG A 132 28.10 -0.58 24.29
C ARG A 132 27.57 -0.12 22.94
N TRP A 133 28.40 0.58 22.16
CA TRP A 133 28.03 1.10 20.85
C TRP A 133 27.50 0.06 19.85
N GLY A 134 27.95 -1.20 19.95
CA GLY A 134 27.39 -2.30 19.15
C GLY A 134 25.90 -2.55 19.41
N ILE A 135 25.44 -2.36 20.66
CA ILE A 135 24.02 -2.45 21.03
C ILE A 135 23.24 -1.26 20.46
N VAL A 136 23.83 -0.06 20.48
CA VAL A 136 23.22 1.14 19.89
C VAL A 136 23.04 0.98 18.38
N LEU A 137 24.05 0.46 17.67
CA LEU A 137 23.96 0.17 16.24
C LEU A 137 22.83 -0.84 15.94
N LEU A 138 22.74 -1.90 16.73
CA LEU A 138 21.67 -2.89 16.61
C LEU A 138 20.29 -2.23 16.81
N LEU A 139 20.13 -1.36 17.80
CA LEU A 139 18.89 -0.61 18.03
C LEU A 139 18.51 0.29 16.84
N VAL A 140 19.49 0.95 16.22
CA VAL A 140 19.26 1.72 14.99
C VAL A 140 18.71 0.81 13.89
N VAL A 141 19.30 -0.37 13.70
CA VAL A 141 18.83 -1.34 12.69
C VAL A 141 17.39 -1.79 12.98
N LEU A 142 17.06 -2.18 14.22
CA LEU A 142 15.69 -2.57 14.58
C LEU A 142 14.70 -1.42 14.35
N SER A 143 15.07 -0.20 14.73
CA SER A 143 14.26 1.00 14.53
C SER A 143 14.01 1.28 13.04
N CYS A 144 15.06 1.21 12.21
CA CYS A 144 14.96 1.36 10.76
C CYS A 144 14.03 0.30 10.14
N ILE A 145 14.14 -0.96 10.56
CA ILE A 145 13.25 -2.03 10.09
C ILE A 145 11.80 -1.69 10.43
N SER A 146 11.51 -1.30 11.68
CA SER A 146 10.15 -0.95 12.11
C SER A 146 9.57 0.25 11.33
N VAL A 147 10.37 1.30 11.12
CA VAL A 147 9.90 2.47 10.36
C VAL A 147 9.69 2.11 8.89
N ALA A 148 10.58 1.32 8.30
CA ALA A 148 10.48 0.89 6.90
C ALA A 148 9.21 0.04 6.66
N THR A 149 8.90 -0.91 7.55
CA THR A 149 7.69 -1.72 7.47
C THR A 149 6.42 -0.88 7.65
N SER A 150 6.47 0.14 8.52
CA SER A 150 5.37 1.09 8.69
C SER A 150 5.13 1.95 7.44
N ILE A 151 6.19 2.47 6.82
CA ILE A 151 6.10 3.22 5.56
C ILE A 151 5.52 2.34 4.45
N PHE A 152 5.97 1.09 4.36
CA PHE A 152 5.44 0.13 3.40
C PHE A 152 3.92 -0.06 3.56
N GLN A 153 3.45 -0.27 4.79
CA GLN A 153 2.02 -0.42 5.09
C GLN A 153 1.22 0.85 4.79
N THR A 154 1.74 2.02 5.17
CA THR A 154 1.15 3.33 4.88
C THR A 154 0.97 3.51 3.36
N ARG A 155 1.99 3.17 2.58
CA ARG A 155 1.94 3.20 1.11
C ARG A 155 0.93 2.22 0.53
N LEU A 156 0.87 1.01 1.07
CA LEU A 156 -0.08 -0.01 0.64
C LEU A 156 -1.53 0.47 0.86
N VAL A 157 -1.84 1.01 2.04
CA VAL A 157 -3.17 1.58 2.34
C VAL A 157 -3.47 2.75 1.40
N GLY A 158 -2.50 3.63 1.17
CA GLY A 158 -2.64 4.75 0.24
C GLY A 158 -2.99 4.31 -1.19
N ARG A 159 -2.32 3.27 -1.72
CA ARG A 159 -2.62 2.71 -3.04
C ARG A 159 -4.06 2.18 -3.13
N VAL A 160 -4.54 1.52 -2.09
CA VAL A 160 -5.93 1.04 -2.03
C VAL A 160 -6.92 2.20 -2.01
N LEU A 161 -6.69 3.23 -1.19
CA LEU A 161 -7.62 4.36 -1.08
C LEU A 161 -7.72 5.17 -2.37
N ILE A 162 -6.61 5.32 -3.10
CA ILE A 162 -6.59 5.99 -4.41
C ILE A 162 -7.40 5.22 -5.45
N SER A 163 -7.32 3.88 -5.42
CA SER A 163 -8.14 3.06 -6.32
C SER A 163 -9.63 3.37 -6.13
N GLU A 164 -10.06 3.54 -4.89
CA GLU A 164 -11.46 3.81 -4.56
C GLU A 164 -11.92 5.21 -4.96
N THR A 165 -11.10 6.26 -4.79
CA THR A 165 -11.49 7.63 -5.21
C THR A 165 -11.68 7.75 -6.71
N THR A 166 -10.94 6.94 -7.45
CA THR A 166 -10.89 7.03 -8.91
C THR A 166 -11.76 6.01 -9.58
N ALA A 167 -12.40 5.09 -8.84
CA ALA A 167 -13.38 4.11 -9.30
C ALA A 167 -14.66 4.76 -9.86
N VAL A 168 -14.47 5.33 -11.05
CA VAL A 168 -15.38 5.79 -12.10
C VAL A 168 -16.40 6.88 -11.70
N PRO A 169 -16.44 8.02 -12.43
CA PRO A 169 -17.53 8.98 -12.34
C PRO A 169 -18.84 8.36 -12.83
N GLU A 170 -19.98 8.85 -12.32
CA GLU A 170 -21.31 8.42 -12.76
C GLU A 170 -21.39 8.35 -14.29
N ILE A 171 -21.92 7.25 -14.86
CA ILE A 171 -21.91 6.91 -16.31
C ILE A 171 -22.34 8.08 -17.21
N SER A 172 -23.16 8.99 -16.68
CA SER A 172 -23.56 10.25 -17.30
C SER A 172 -22.39 11.18 -17.70
N GLN A 173 -21.27 11.17 -16.97
CA GLN A 173 -20.07 11.98 -17.24
C GLN A 173 -19.15 11.36 -18.29
N VAL A 174 -19.12 10.03 -18.42
CA VAL A 174 -18.30 9.30 -19.41
C VAL A 174 -18.79 9.57 -20.83
N ARG A 175 -20.11 9.79 -20.99
CA ARG A 175 -20.74 10.05 -22.29
C ARG A 175 -20.40 11.44 -22.87
N ASP A 176 -20.07 12.42 -22.03
CA ASP A 176 -19.61 13.75 -22.46
C ASP A 176 -18.10 13.82 -22.75
N LEU A 177 -17.32 12.83 -22.30
CA LEU A 177 -15.87 12.73 -22.55
C LEU A 177 -15.52 12.15 -23.93
N GLY A 178 -16.50 11.64 -24.70
CA GLY A 178 -16.28 11.03 -26.01
C GLY A 178 -15.73 11.97 -27.10
N SER A 179 -15.59 13.26 -26.80
CA SER A 179 -15.04 14.29 -27.69
C SER A 179 -13.74 14.94 -27.19
N GLU A 180 -13.25 14.58 -26.00
CA GLU A 180 -11.96 15.08 -25.49
C GLU A 180 -10.83 14.06 -25.75
N PRO A 181 -9.59 14.52 -26.00
CA PRO A 181 -8.45 13.63 -26.15
C PRO A 181 -8.24 12.79 -24.89
N ASP A 182 -8.03 11.48 -25.06
CA ASP A 182 -7.89 10.52 -23.96
C ASP A 182 -6.70 10.91 -23.06
N MET A 183 -6.99 11.29 -21.82
CA MET A 183 -6.00 11.80 -20.89
C MET A 183 -5.21 10.65 -20.27
N PRO A 184 -3.87 10.75 -20.13
CA PRO A 184 -3.09 9.76 -19.40
C PRO A 184 -3.56 9.67 -17.95
N ALA A 185 -3.75 8.45 -17.45
CA ALA A 185 -4.02 8.22 -16.04
C ALA A 185 -2.78 8.54 -15.22
N GLY A 186 -2.98 9.12 -14.04
CA GLY A 186 -1.87 9.40 -13.13
C GLY A 186 -1.10 8.13 -12.70
N PRO A 187 0.19 8.26 -12.35
CA PRO A 187 1.06 7.13 -11.98
C PRO A 187 0.52 6.30 -10.80
N GLU A 188 -0.34 6.89 -9.98
CA GLU A 188 -1.02 6.25 -8.87
C GLU A 188 -1.99 5.12 -9.28
N HIS A 189 -2.46 5.11 -10.53
CA HIS A 189 -3.36 4.08 -11.08
C HIS A 189 -2.64 2.86 -11.65
N VAL A 190 -1.35 2.97 -11.93
CA VAL A 190 -0.56 1.92 -12.59
C VAL A 190 -0.56 0.63 -11.79
N TYR A 191 -0.43 0.75 -10.45
CA TYR A 191 -0.45 -0.43 -9.58
C TYR A 191 -1.79 -1.17 -9.63
N GLU A 192 -2.90 -0.43 -9.66
CA GLU A 192 -4.23 -1.03 -9.78
C GLU A 192 -4.44 -1.67 -11.15
N ALA A 193 -4.05 -0.98 -12.23
CA ALA A 193 -4.13 -1.50 -13.59
C ALA A 193 -3.36 -2.82 -13.74
N GLN A 194 -2.12 -2.89 -13.24
CA GLN A 194 -1.32 -4.11 -13.20
C GLN A 194 -2.04 -5.26 -12.47
N VAL A 195 -2.61 -4.98 -11.29
CA VAL A 195 -3.35 -6.00 -10.52
C VAL A 195 -4.57 -6.51 -11.30
N ILE A 196 -5.33 -5.61 -11.94
CA ILE A 196 -6.50 -5.98 -12.75
C ILE A 196 -6.08 -6.81 -13.95
N LEU A 197 -5.13 -6.33 -14.76
CA LEU A 197 -4.61 -7.02 -15.95
C LEU A 197 -4.15 -8.44 -15.61
N ASN A 198 -3.36 -8.59 -14.55
CA ASN A 198 -2.92 -9.91 -14.08
C ASN A 198 -4.08 -10.84 -13.73
N ASN A 199 -5.12 -10.30 -13.07
CA ASN A 199 -6.27 -11.11 -12.68
C ASN A 199 -7.18 -11.47 -13.86
N LEU A 200 -7.26 -10.59 -14.87
CA LEU A 200 -7.93 -10.84 -16.16
C LEU A 200 -7.14 -11.82 -17.05
N GLY A 201 -5.89 -12.13 -16.69
CA GLY A 201 -5.05 -13.12 -17.36
C GLY A 201 -4.07 -12.54 -18.38
N TYR A 202 -3.92 -11.22 -18.46
CA TYR A 202 -2.88 -10.59 -19.27
C TYR A 202 -1.52 -10.76 -18.60
N ALA A 203 -0.52 -11.12 -19.40
CA ALA A 203 0.83 -11.38 -18.92
C ALA A 203 1.54 -10.06 -18.61
N ILE A 204 1.44 -9.62 -17.37
CA ILE A 204 2.28 -8.55 -16.84
C ILE A 204 3.52 -9.13 -16.17
N GLY A 205 4.61 -8.35 -16.14
CA GLY A 205 5.76 -8.64 -15.31
C GLY A 205 5.47 -8.41 -13.82
N GLY A 206 6.43 -7.82 -13.09
CA GLY A 206 6.24 -7.50 -11.68
C GLY A 206 5.17 -6.42 -11.45
N ILE A 207 4.35 -6.59 -10.41
CA ILE A 207 3.42 -5.55 -9.94
C ILE A 207 4.21 -4.61 -9.01
N ASP A 208 4.64 -3.47 -9.54
CA ASP A 208 5.46 -2.48 -8.83
C ASP A 208 4.87 -1.06 -8.84
N GLY A 209 3.85 -0.82 -9.67
CA GLY A 209 3.24 0.48 -9.92
C GLY A 209 4.01 1.32 -10.94
N LYS A 210 4.80 0.70 -11.82
CA LYS A 210 5.49 1.37 -12.93
C LYS A 210 5.09 0.73 -14.26
N VAL A 211 4.96 1.56 -15.30
CA VAL A 211 4.69 1.06 -16.65
C VAL A 211 6.01 0.53 -17.21
N SER A 212 6.18 -0.79 -17.15
CA SER A 212 7.28 -1.51 -17.83
C SER A 212 6.86 -1.87 -19.26
N GLU A 213 7.79 -2.32 -20.09
CA GLU A 213 7.48 -2.84 -21.44
C GLU A 213 6.42 -3.96 -21.40
N SER A 214 6.54 -4.89 -20.44
CA SER A 214 5.53 -5.95 -20.22
C SER A 214 4.17 -5.39 -19.81
N THR A 215 4.15 -4.34 -18.97
CA THR A 215 2.91 -3.67 -18.57
C THR A 215 2.26 -2.97 -19.76
N GLY A 216 3.05 -2.27 -20.58
CA GLY A 216 2.58 -1.56 -21.77
C GLY A 216 2.03 -2.51 -22.83
N LYS A 217 2.69 -3.66 -23.05
CA LYS A 217 2.19 -4.71 -23.93
C LYS A 217 0.84 -5.27 -23.47
N ALA A 218 0.73 -5.59 -22.18
CA ALA A 218 -0.52 -6.07 -21.60
C ALA A 218 -1.64 -5.03 -21.68
N LEU A 219 -1.31 -3.74 -21.52
CA LEU A 219 -2.26 -2.64 -21.73
C LEU A 219 -2.72 -2.56 -23.18
N GLY A 220 -1.81 -2.66 -24.15
CA GLY A 220 -2.13 -2.67 -25.57
C GLY A 220 -3.04 -3.83 -25.97
N GLU A 221 -2.73 -5.04 -25.50
CA GLU A 221 -3.56 -6.24 -25.72
C GLU A 221 -4.96 -6.08 -25.09
N PHE A 222 -5.05 -5.48 -23.90
CA PHE A 222 -6.33 -5.18 -23.27
C PHE A 222 -7.13 -4.13 -24.05
N GLN A 223 -6.49 -3.02 -24.43
CA GLN A 223 -7.08 -1.95 -25.22
C GLN A 223 -7.65 -2.49 -26.54
N GLU A 224 -6.87 -3.30 -27.27
CA GLU A 224 -7.31 -3.96 -28.50
C GLU A 224 -8.54 -4.84 -28.25
N SER A 225 -8.55 -5.62 -27.15
CA SER A 225 -9.68 -6.49 -26.81
C SER A 225 -10.98 -5.74 -26.46
N CYS A 226 -10.85 -4.47 -26.07
CA CYS A 226 -11.96 -3.57 -25.75
C CYS A 226 -12.32 -2.63 -26.91
N GLY A 227 -11.63 -2.71 -28.05
CA GLY A 227 -11.84 -1.82 -29.20
C GLY A 227 -11.33 -0.38 -28.97
N LEU A 228 -10.40 -0.20 -28.04
CA LEU A 228 -9.68 1.06 -27.80
C LEU A 228 -8.42 1.13 -28.68
N ASP A 229 -7.83 2.33 -28.81
CA ASP A 229 -6.52 2.49 -29.44
C ASP A 229 -5.45 1.75 -28.63
N PRO A 230 -4.72 0.77 -29.21
CA PRO A 230 -3.73 -0.05 -28.50
C PRO A 230 -2.40 0.69 -28.31
N SER A 231 -2.45 1.89 -27.73
CA SER A 231 -1.29 2.73 -27.46
C SER A 231 -0.32 2.10 -26.44
N GLY A 232 -0.82 1.19 -25.60
CA GLY A 232 -0.09 0.63 -24.47
C GLY A 232 0.09 1.61 -23.31
N GLU A 233 -0.44 2.83 -23.43
CA GLU A 233 -0.43 3.85 -22.39
C GLU A 233 -1.64 3.69 -21.47
N LEU A 234 -1.46 3.85 -20.16
CA LEU A 234 -2.58 3.80 -19.22
C LEU A 234 -3.33 5.13 -19.28
N THR A 235 -4.50 5.13 -19.89
CA THR A 235 -5.39 6.30 -19.95
C THR A 235 -6.56 6.19 -18.99
N ILE A 236 -7.28 7.29 -18.75
CA ILE A 236 -8.47 7.29 -17.91
C ILE A 236 -9.54 6.36 -18.49
N LEU A 237 -9.73 6.37 -19.82
CA LEU A 237 -10.69 5.48 -20.48
C LEU A 237 -10.29 4.01 -20.33
N THR A 238 -9.01 3.69 -20.52
CA THR A 238 -8.46 2.34 -20.29
C THR A 238 -8.73 1.88 -18.85
N MET A 239 -8.55 2.77 -17.87
CA MET A 239 -8.76 2.46 -16.45
C MET A 239 -10.23 2.20 -16.09
N ILE A 240 -11.15 2.97 -16.71
CA ILE A 240 -12.60 2.75 -16.56
C ILE A 240 -12.95 1.35 -17.08
N GLU A 241 -12.48 1.01 -18.28
CA GLU A 241 -12.84 -0.27 -18.89
C GLU A 241 -12.21 -1.46 -18.18
N LEU A 242 -10.98 -1.34 -17.68
CA LEU A 242 -10.36 -2.34 -16.80
C LEU A 242 -11.24 -2.67 -15.59
N ARG A 243 -11.76 -1.64 -14.93
CA ARG A 243 -12.64 -1.80 -13.75
C ARG A 243 -13.99 -2.37 -14.13
N ASN A 244 -14.58 -1.94 -15.24
CA ASN A 244 -15.85 -2.48 -15.75
C ASN A 244 -15.72 -3.97 -16.06
N ARG A 245 -14.67 -4.36 -16.80
CA ARG A 245 -14.38 -5.74 -17.15
C ARG A 245 -14.17 -6.59 -15.90
N TRP A 246 -13.38 -6.10 -14.96
CA TRP A 246 -13.19 -6.74 -13.66
C TRP A 246 -14.50 -6.90 -12.88
N ALA A 247 -15.33 -5.86 -12.80
CA ALA A 247 -16.60 -5.90 -12.10
C ALA A 247 -17.60 -6.87 -12.73
N GLY A 248 -17.59 -6.97 -14.06
CA GLY A 248 -18.38 -7.95 -14.84
C GLY A 248 -17.95 -9.39 -14.58
N GLU A 249 -16.65 -9.67 -14.45
CA GLU A 249 -16.15 -11.00 -14.07
C GLU A 249 -16.36 -11.31 -12.57
N ALA A 250 -16.31 -10.29 -11.71
CA ALA A 250 -16.47 -10.45 -10.26
C ALA A 250 -17.94 -10.56 -9.79
N SER A 251 -18.91 -10.23 -10.65
CA SER A 251 -20.34 -10.30 -10.35
C SER A 251 -20.99 -11.47 -11.11
N PRO A 252 -21.18 -12.65 -10.49
CA PRO A 252 -22.07 -13.64 -11.09
C PRO A 252 -23.50 -13.09 -11.07
N PRO A 253 -24.29 -13.22 -12.16
CA PRO A 253 -25.69 -12.82 -12.15
C PRO A 253 -26.42 -13.52 -10.98
N PRO A 254 -27.34 -12.83 -10.28
CA PRO A 254 -28.05 -13.40 -9.15
C PRO A 254 -28.77 -14.68 -9.62
N GLY A 255 -28.33 -15.83 -9.09
CA GLY A 255 -28.86 -17.15 -9.43
C GLY A 255 -27.89 -18.15 -10.07
N GLN A 256 -26.67 -17.77 -10.47
CA GLN A 256 -25.70 -18.71 -11.11
C GLN A 256 -24.36 -18.88 -10.38
N SER A 257 -24.24 -18.39 -9.15
CA SER A 257 -22.98 -18.26 -8.40
C SER A 257 -22.16 -19.55 -8.27
N ALA A 258 -22.76 -20.70 -7.97
CA ALA A 258 -21.97 -21.92 -7.74
C ALA A 258 -21.40 -22.54 -9.03
N LYS A 259 -22.22 -22.64 -10.09
CA LYS A 259 -21.81 -23.30 -11.34
C LYS A 259 -20.83 -22.46 -12.15
N ALA A 260 -21.00 -21.13 -12.16
CA ALA A 260 -20.09 -20.21 -12.83
C ALA A 260 -18.73 -20.11 -12.12
N LEU A 261 -18.72 -20.10 -10.78
CA LEU A 261 -17.49 -20.12 -9.97
C LEU A 261 -16.72 -21.43 -10.17
N ILE A 262 -17.41 -22.57 -10.18
CA ILE A 262 -16.81 -23.88 -10.48
C ILE A 262 -16.28 -23.89 -11.92
N GLY A 263 -17.03 -23.37 -12.89
CA GLY A 263 -16.59 -23.27 -14.29
C GLY A 263 -15.32 -22.43 -14.46
N HIS A 264 -15.22 -21.28 -13.76
CA HIS A 264 -14.03 -20.43 -13.77
C HIS A 264 -12.82 -21.10 -13.11
N VAL A 265 -13.01 -21.75 -11.95
CA VAL A 265 -11.93 -22.47 -11.26
C VAL A 265 -11.42 -23.63 -12.12
N VAL A 266 -12.33 -24.40 -12.72
CA VAL A 266 -11.98 -25.49 -13.63
C VAL A 266 -11.20 -24.94 -14.81
N ARG A 267 -11.71 -23.95 -15.54
CA ARG A 267 -11.03 -23.36 -16.71
C ARG A 267 -9.63 -22.82 -16.36
N ARG A 268 -9.48 -22.19 -15.20
CA ARG A 268 -8.19 -21.65 -14.72
C ARG A 268 -7.19 -22.77 -14.39
N LEU A 269 -7.65 -23.90 -13.85
CA LEU A 269 -6.81 -25.06 -13.63
C LEU A 269 -6.44 -25.75 -14.95
N THR A 270 -7.39 -25.88 -15.88
CA THR A 270 -7.13 -26.50 -17.19
C THR A 270 -6.08 -25.72 -17.98
N ASN A 271 -6.17 -24.38 -17.99
CA ASN A 271 -5.18 -23.54 -18.67
C ASN A 271 -3.79 -23.62 -18.01
N ARG A 272 -3.71 -23.71 -16.68
CA ARG A 272 -2.42 -23.88 -15.98
C ARG A 272 -1.80 -25.25 -16.24
N VAL A 273 -2.61 -26.30 -16.31
CA VAL A 273 -2.14 -27.65 -16.65
C VAL A 273 -1.69 -27.71 -18.10
N ALA A 274 -2.42 -27.07 -19.03
CA ALA A 274 -2.04 -26.99 -20.44
C ALA A 274 -0.69 -26.26 -20.62
N ALA A 275 -0.50 -25.11 -19.95
CA ALA A 275 0.75 -24.36 -19.99
C ALA A 275 1.94 -25.14 -19.40
N LEU A 276 1.71 -25.90 -18.32
CA LEU A 276 2.73 -26.79 -17.75
C LEU A 276 3.06 -27.96 -18.69
N TRP A 277 2.07 -28.47 -19.40
CA TRP A 277 2.22 -29.58 -20.33
C TRP A 277 2.94 -29.19 -21.62
N GLU A 278 2.72 -27.98 -22.15
CA GLU A 278 3.54 -27.41 -23.23
C GLU A 278 4.99 -27.23 -22.78
N LYS A 279 5.21 -26.63 -21.60
CA LYS A 279 6.55 -26.43 -21.06
C LYS A 279 7.33 -27.74 -20.89
N TRP A 280 6.66 -28.83 -20.51
CA TRP A 280 7.31 -30.14 -20.37
C TRP A 280 7.59 -30.82 -21.72
N ARG A 281 6.76 -30.59 -22.75
CA ARG A 281 6.96 -31.16 -24.09
C ARG A 281 8.14 -30.55 -24.84
N ASP A 282 8.43 -29.29 -24.54
CA ASP A 282 9.52 -28.53 -25.17
C ASP A 282 10.85 -28.59 -24.39
N SER A 283 10.92 -29.45 -23.35
CA SER A 283 12.12 -29.73 -22.53
C SER A 283 12.69 -31.12 -22.82
#